data_AF-A0A550H197-F1
#
_entry.id   AF-A0A550H197-F1
#
_cell.length_a   1.000
_cell.length_b   1.000
_cell.length_c   1.000
_cell.angle_alpha   90.00
_cell.angle_beta   90.00
_cell.angle_gamma   90.00
#
_symmetry.space_group_name_H-M   'P 1'
#
loop_
_entity.id
_entity.type
_entity.pdbx_description
1 polymer ?
#
loop_
_entity_poly.entity_id
_entity_poly.type
_entity_poly.pdbx_seq_one_letter_code
_entity_poly.pdbx_strand_id
1 'polypeptide(L)'
;MTPTTQSLRAVDAWKIAVATSIAFVGLIWILGPNLQHFIETLLPDQGASWYFWKLPVRNSTTMLIVWSLYLVHQIGAWVGIYWAQRNLSGNLTNSNLTRYNVFMLSWNLLFMALHLVETQLLFDGLAQDVPIWTSQGSVILMLVFILIIENRRRGLILGKRLDVPLTTRVMGFFRRIHMYIVAWALVYTFWFHPMAVDPQLLSGFIYMFFLFTQMSL
;
A
#
# COMPACT_ATOMS: atom_id res chain seq x y z
N MET A 1 20.77 25.68 26.52
CA MET A 1 20.89 25.42 25.07
C MET A 1 19.97 24.24 24.76
N THR A 2 18.77 24.49 24.22
CA THR A 2 17.91 23.42 23.71
C THR A 2 18.60 22.79 22.50
N PRO A 3 18.79 21.47 22.44
CA PRO A 3 19.38 20.84 21.26
C PRO A 3 18.47 21.16 20.08
N THR A 4 18.98 21.87 19.08
CA THR A 4 18.33 21.96 17.78
C THR A 4 18.35 20.57 17.18
N THR A 5 17.29 19.79 17.41
CA THR A 5 17.06 18.55 16.66
C THR A 5 17.03 18.93 15.19
N GLN A 6 18.10 18.61 14.46
CA GLN A 6 18.11 18.80 13.01
C GLN A 6 16.94 18.01 12.43
N SER A 7 16.00 18.70 11.81
CA SER A 7 14.87 18.06 11.15
C SER A 7 15.38 17.23 9.97
N LEU A 8 15.06 15.93 9.94
CA LEU A 8 15.47 15.05 8.87
C LEU A 8 14.86 15.51 7.54
N ARG A 9 15.67 15.59 6.48
CA ARG A 9 15.21 16.00 5.14
C ARG A 9 14.37 14.89 4.50
N ALA A 10 13.38 15.27 3.70
CA ALA A 10 12.51 14.34 2.98
C ALA A 10 13.30 13.42 2.02
N VAL A 11 14.39 13.91 1.42
CA VAL A 11 15.27 13.09 0.55
C VAL A 11 16.01 12.02 1.35
N ASP A 12 16.48 12.36 2.56
CA ASP A 12 17.17 11.39 3.41
C ASP A 12 16.17 10.34 3.95
N ALA A 13 14.95 10.78 4.31
CA ALA A 13 13.84 9.90 4.65
C ALA A 13 13.51 8.92 3.52
N TRP A 14 13.43 9.41 2.29
CA TRP A 14 13.18 8.60 1.11
C TRP A 14 14.27 7.53 0.90
N LYS A 15 15.55 7.91 1.02
CA LYS A 15 16.67 6.95 0.93
C LYS A 15 16.57 5.86 2.00
N ILE A 16 16.28 6.25 3.24
CA ILE A 16 16.08 5.31 4.35
C ILE A 16 14.90 4.37 4.06
N ALA A 17 13.78 4.91 3.57
CA ALA A 17 12.59 4.13 3.25
C ALA A 17 12.84 3.13 2.10
N VAL A 18 13.59 3.53 1.07
CA VAL A 18 14.02 2.63 -0.02
C VAL A 18 14.92 1.51 0.51
N ALA A 19 15.94 1.85 1.30
CA ALA A 19 16.83 0.86 1.90
C ALA A 19 16.05 -0.11 2.81
N THR A 20 15.11 0.42 3.61
CA THR A 20 14.23 -0.37 4.48
C THR A 20 13.34 -1.29 3.65
N SER A 21 12.77 -0.82 2.54
CA SER A 21 11.93 -1.63 1.65
C SER A 21 12.71 -2.83 1.08
N ILE A 22 13.94 -2.60 0.60
CA ILE A 22 14.82 -3.65 0.09
C ILE A 22 15.19 -4.64 1.19
N ALA A 23 15.60 -4.14 2.36
CA ALA A 23 15.92 -4.98 3.50
C ALA A 23 14.73 -5.83 3.96
N PHE A 24 13.52 -5.25 3.97
CA PHE A 24 12.30 -5.93 4.36
C PHE A 24 11.91 -7.03 3.37
N VAL A 25 12.07 -6.82 2.07
CA VAL A 25 11.88 -7.88 1.07
C VAL A 25 12.93 -8.98 1.22
N GLY A 26 14.18 -8.61 1.53
CA GLY A 26 15.21 -9.58 1.91
C GLY A 26 14.81 -10.40 3.14
N LEU A 27 14.17 -9.78 4.13
CA LEU A 27 13.64 -10.48 5.30
C LEU A 27 12.50 -11.45 4.94
N ILE A 28 11.56 -11.05 4.08
CA ILE A 28 10.50 -11.95 3.57
C ILE A 28 11.15 -13.17 2.91
N TRP A 29 12.15 -12.96 2.05
CA TRP A 29 12.87 -14.05 1.38
C TRP A 29 13.57 -14.98 2.36
N ILE A 30 14.29 -14.44 3.35
CA ILE A 30 15.00 -15.23 4.39
C ILE A 30 14.02 -16.06 5.22
N LEU A 31 12.84 -15.52 5.56
CA LEU A 31 11.82 -16.21 6.35
C LEU A 31 10.92 -17.12 5.52
N GLY A 32 11.07 -17.13 4.20
CA GLY A 32 10.30 -17.97 3.27
C GLY A 32 10.25 -19.45 3.62
N PRO A 33 11.39 -20.10 3.95
CA PRO A 33 11.41 -21.52 4.28
C PRO A 33 10.46 -21.91 5.43
N ASN A 34 10.20 -20.99 6.38
CA ASN A 34 9.27 -21.25 7.48
C ASN A 34 7.83 -21.47 7.00
N LEU A 35 7.47 -20.96 5.82
CA LEU A 35 6.14 -21.10 5.25
C LEU A 35 5.93 -22.42 4.50
N GLN A 36 6.96 -23.26 4.37
CA GLN A 36 6.90 -24.48 3.54
C GLN A 36 5.74 -25.40 3.93
N HIS A 37 5.48 -25.55 5.23
CA HIS A 37 4.37 -26.35 5.75
C HIS A 37 2.98 -25.83 5.32
N PHE A 38 2.82 -24.54 5.01
CA PHE A 38 1.61 -23.99 4.40
C PHE A 38 1.62 -24.20 2.89
N ILE A 39 2.74 -23.89 2.23
CA ILE A 39 2.90 -23.96 0.77
C ILE A 39 2.60 -25.36 0.23
N GLU A 40 3.04 -26.41 0.94
CA GLU A 40 2.80 -27.81 0.56
C GLU A 40 1.32 -28.21 0.60
N THR A 41 0.47 -27.43 1.27
CA THR A 41 -0.98 -27.69 1.36
C THR A 41 -1.80 -26.96 0.29
N LEU A 42 -1.19 -26.05 -0.48
CA LEU A 42 -1.92 -25.25 -1.46
C LEU A 42 -2.53 -26.12 -2.55
N LEU A 43 -3.72 -25.74 -2.99
CA LEU A 43 -4.41 -26.44 -4.07
C LEU A 43 -3.83 -26.03 -5.45
N PRO A 44 -3.91 -26.92 -6.45
CA PRO A 44 -3.53 -26.59 -7.82
C PRO A 44 -4.28 -25.36 -8.34
N ASP A 45 -3.62 -24.62 -9.23
CA ASP A 45 -4.26 -23.53 -9.96
C ASP A 45 -5.47 -24.03 -10.77
N GLN A 46 -6.59 -23.32 -10.68
CA GLN A 46 -7.84 -23.63 -11.38
C GLN A 46 -8.18 -22.64 -12.50
N GLY A 47 -7.28 -21.71 -12.81
CA GLY A 47 -7.40 -20.78 -13.94
C GLY A 47 -7.61 -19.33 -13.51
N ALA A 48 -8.06 -18.48 -14.45
CA ALA A 48 -7.93 -17.03 -14.34
C ALA A 48 -8.62 -16.36 -13.13
N SER A 49 -9.64 -16.99 -12.54
CA SER A 49 -10.35 -16.48 -11.36
C SER A 49 -9.87 -17.11 -10.05
N TRP A 50 -8.96 -18.08 -10.12
CA TRP A 50 -8.41 -18.76 -8.95
C TRP A 50 -7.26 -17.94 -8.36
N TYR A 51 -7.29 -17.72 -7.06
CA TYR A 51 -6.15 -17.17 -6.34
C TYR A 51 -5.36 -18.31 -5.71
N PHE A 52 -4.11 -18.48 -6.17
CA PHE A 52 -3.27 -19.62 -5.84
C PHE A 52 -2.76 -19.63 -4.39
N TRP A 53 -2.34 -18.48 -3.86
CA TRP A 53 -1.73 -18.38 -2.53
C TRP A 53 -2.77 -18.25 -1.40
N LYS A 54 -3.62 -19.25 -1.26
CA LYS A 54 -4.59 -19.35 -0.14
C LYS A 54 -4.70 -20.79 0.35
N LEU A 55 -4.89 -20.96 1.65
CA LEU A 55 -5.05 -22.29 2.24
C LEU A 55 -6.35 -22.95 1.79
N PRO A 56 -6.41 -24.30 1.70
CA PRO A 56 -7.60 -25.01 1.23
C PRO A 56 -8.84 -24.79 2.10
N VAL A 57 -8.65 -24.58 3.41
CA VAL A 57 -9.71 -24.45 4.38
C VAL A 57 -9.69 -23.05 4.99
N ARG A 58 -10.78 -22.32 4.79
CA ARG A 58 -11.00 -21.02 5.41
C ARG A 58 -11.08 -21.15 6.93
N ASN A 59 -10.22 -20.41 7.65
CA ASN A 59 -10.28 -20.28 9.10
C ASN A 59 -10.93 -18.94 9.51
N SER A 60 -12.07 -18.99 10.21
CA SER A 60 -12.79 -17.78 10.63
C SER A 60 -12.01 -16.88 11.59
N THR A 61 -11.20 -17.45 12.47
CA THR A 61 -10.38 -16.69 13.42
C THR A 61 -9.24 -15.97 12.69
N THR A 62 -8.58 -16.67 11.76
CA THR A 62 -7.57 -16.05 10.89
C THR A 62 -8.18 -14.88 10.12
N MET A 63 -9.34 -15.08 9.48
CA MET A 63 -10.02 -14.02 8.74
C MET A 63 -10.41 -12.84 9.62
N LEU A 64 -10.89 -13.08 10.84
CA LEU A 64 -11.17 -11.98 11.77
C LEU A 64 -9.91 -11.16 12.09
N ILE A 65 -8.76 -11.81 12.28
CA ILE A 65 -7.48 -11.15 12.54
C ILE A 65 -7.05 -10.34 11.32
N VAL A 66 -7.03 -10.94 10.14
CA VAL A 66 -6.58 -10.31 8.88
C VAL A 66 -7.45 -9.11 8.52
N TRP A 67 -8.79 -9.25 8.59
CA TRP A 67 -9.71 -8.13 8.37
C TRP A 67 -9.53 -7.03 9.42
N SER A 68 -9.28 -7.37 10.68
CA SER A 68 -9.03 -6.38 11.73
C SER A 68 -7.74 -5.62 11.48
N LEU A 69 -6.65 -6.30 11.13
CA LEU A 69 -5.37 -5.66 10.79
C LEU A 69 -5.51 -4.78 9.54
N TYR A 70 -6.20 -5.25 8.51
CA TYR A 70 -6.55 -4.44 7.34
C TYR A 70 -7.31 -3.17 7.72
N LEU A 71 -8.40 -3.28 8.49
CA LEU A 71 -9.23 -2.16 8.88
C LEU A 71 -8.46 -1.15 9.74
N VAL A 72 -7.68 -1.61 10.71
CA VAL A 72 -6.86 -0.73 11.55
C VAL A 72 -5.80 -0.03 10.70
N HIS A 73 -5.11 -0.75 9.81
CA HIS A 73 -4.14 -0.15 8.89
C HIS A 73 -4.81 0.92 8.03
N GLN A 74 -5.95 0.60 7.41
CA GLN A 74 -6.71 1.47 6.52
C GLN A 74 -7.23 2.73 7.20
N ILE A 75 -7.87 2.58 8.35
CA ILE A 75 -8.43 3.68 9.12
C ILE A 75 -7.30 4.58 9.61
N GLY A 76 -6.19 4.01 10.10
CA GLY A 76 -5.03 4.79 10.50
C GLY A 76 -4.42 5.60 9.36
N ALA A 77 -4.34 5.02 8.15
CA ALA A 77 -3.91 5.75 6.96
C ALA A 77 -4.86 6.92 6.61
N TRP A 78 -6.18 6.68 6.63
CA TRP A 78 -7.16 7.74 6.39
C TRP A 78 -7.15 8.83 7.47
N VAL A 79 -6.97 8.47 8.74
CA VAL A 79 -6.79 9.41 9.84
C VAL A 79 -5.53 10.24 9.63
N GLY A 80 -4.42 9.63 9.23
CA GLY A 80 -3.17 10.33 8.91
C GLY A 80 -3.35 11.34 7.77
N ILE A 81 -4.04 10.94 6.69
CA ILE A 81 -4.37 11.83 5.56
C ILE A 81 -5.26 12.98 6.02
N TYR A 82 -6.34 12.69 6.75
CA TYR A 82 -7.25 13.71 7.26
C TYR A 82 -6.53 14.70 8.19
N TRP A 83 -5.69 14.19 9.08
CA TRP A 83 -4.89 14.98 10.01
C TRP A 83 -3.92 15.89 9.25
N ALA A 84 -3.22 15.38 8.24
CA ALA A 84 -2.35 16.17 7.39
C ALA A 84 -3.12 17.26 6.63
N GLN A 85 -4.22 16.91 5.96
CA GLN A 85 -5.04 17.85 5.17
C GLN A 85 -5.61 19.00 6.00
N ARG A 86 -5.99 18.75 7.26
CA ARG A 86 -6.54 19.79 8.15
C ARG A 86 -5.51 20.77 8.67
N ASN A 87 -4.23 20.36 8.70
CA ASN A 87 -3.18 21.13 9.36
C ASN A 87 -2.09 21.64 8.41
N LEU A 88 -1.97 21.10 7.20
CA LEU A 88 -1.06 21.59 6.16
C LEU A 88 -1.79 22.63 5.30
N SER A 89 -1.73 23.90 5.71
CA SER A 89 -2.33 25.03 5.00
C SER A 89 -1.44 25.54 3.84
N GLY A 90 -1.18 24.68 2.84
CA GLY A 90 -0.58 25.10 1.57
C GLY A 90 0.96 25.13 1.47
N ASN A 91 1.69 24.91 2.57
CA ASN A 91 3.16 24.76 2.54
C ASN A 91 3.58 23.30 2.31
N LEU A 92 3.32 22.78 1.10
CA LEU A 92 3.68 21.43 0.68
C LEU A 92 5.14 21.30 0.21
N THR A 93 5.88 22.41 0.13
CA THR A 93 7.25 22.47 -0.41
C THR A 93 8.30 22.52 0.70
N ASN A 94 8.04 21.89 1.84
CA ASN A 94 9.02 21.83 2.91
C ASN A 94 10.02 20.70 2.61
N SER A 95 11.32 21.03 2.55
CA SER A 95 12.37 20.03 2.32
C SER A 95 12.56 19.07 3.50
N ASN A 96 11.93 19.36 4.63
CA ASN A 96 11.99 18.61 5.87
C ASN A 96 10.73 17.77 6.09
N LEU A 97 10.92 16.62 6.74
CA LEU A 97 9.81 15.77 7.17
C LEU A 97 8.86 16.53 8.10
N THR A 98 7.56 16.41 7.82
CA THR A 98 6.53 16.83 8.77
C THR A 98 6.23 15.70 9.75
N ARG A 99 5.62 16.03 10.89
CA ARG A 99 5.11 15.01 11.83
C ARG A 99 4.10 14.05 11.19
N TYR A 100 3.37 14.50 10.17
CA TYR A 100 2.40 13.68 9.44
C TYR A 100 3.10 12.64 8.58
N ASN A 101 4.19 13.03 7.93
CA ASN A 101 5.01 12.12 7.13
C ASN A 101 5.67 11.07 8.03
N VAL A 102 6.21 11.48 9.18
CA VAL A 102 6.77 10.55 10.17
C VAL A 102 5.71 9.57 10.66
N PHE A 103 4.52 10.05 11.01
CA PHE A 103 3.40 9.19 11.39
C PHE A 103 3.08 8.17 10.29
N MET A 104 2.90 8.60 9.04
CA MET A 104 2.55 7.70 7.94
C MET A 104 3.66 6.67 7.66
N LEU A 105 4.93 7.09 7.66
CA LEU A 105 6.06 6.18 7.49
C LEU A 105 6.11 5.13 8.61
N SER A 106 6.01 5.55 9.87
CA SER A 106 6.02 4.63 11.01
C SER A 106 4.81 3.71 11.05
N TRP A 107 3.63 4.22 10.66
CA TRP A 107 2.40 3.43 10.61
C TRP A 107 2.48 2.34 9.54
N ASN A 108 2.90 2.68 8.32
CA ASN A 108 3.09 1.70 7.26
C ASN A 108 4.17 0.67 7.64
N LEU A 109 5.30 1.11 8.23
CA LEU A 109 6.36 0.20 8.67
C LEU A 109 5.89 -0.77 9.76
N LEU A 110 5.10 -0.29 10.72
CA LEU A 110 4.47 -1.15 11.73
C LEU A 110 3.62 -2.24 11.07
N PHE A 111 2.77 -1.87 10.11
CA PHE A 111 1.90 -2.83 9.45
C PHE A 111 2.62 -3.72 8.44
N MET A 112 3.75 -3.30 7.88
CA MET A 112 4.68 -4.19 7.16
C MET A 112 5.14 -5.31 8.09
N ALA A 113 5.63 -4.97 9.29
CA ALA A 113 6.06 -5.95 10.28
C ALA A 113 4.91 -6.85 10.77
N LEU A 114 3.75 -6.27 11.09
CA LEU A 114 2.59 -7.04 11.54
C LEU A 114 2.07 -7.98 10.46
N HIS A 115 2.06 -7.57 9.19
CA HIS A 115 1.65 -8.44 8.10
C HIS A 115 2.64 -9.58 7.87
N LEU A 116 3.95 -9.32 7.98
CA LEU A 116 4.95 -10.39 7.94
C LEU A 116 4.74 -11.41 9.08
N VAL A 117 4.51 -10.93 10.30
CA VAL A 117 4.21 -11.80 11.45
C VAL A 117 2.92 -12.59 11.24
N GLU A 118 1.87 -11.93 10.75
CA GLU A 118 0.60 -12.56 10.40
C GLU A 118 0.81 -13.68 9.40
N THR A 119 1.50 -13.44 8.28
CA THR A 119 1.72 -14.46 7.25
C THR A 119 2.54 -15.64 7.79
N GLN A 120 3.53 -15.37 8.64
CA GLN A 120 4.36 -16.42 9.26
C GLN A 120 3.56 -17.33 10.21
N LEU A 121 2.49 -16.82 10.82
CA LEU A 121 1.69 -17.55 11.80
C LEU A 121 0.40 -18.14 11.21
N LEU A 122 -0.22 -17.45 10.24
CA LEU A 122 -1.58 -17.69 9.79
C LEU A 122 -1.73 -17.84 8.28
N PHE A 123 -0.74 -17.39 7.51
CA PHE A 123 -0.61 -17.48 6.06
C PHE A 123 -1.67 -16.79 5.19
N ASP A 124 -2.97 -16.87 5.48
CA ASP A 124 -4.01 -16.38 4.57
C ASP A 124 -4.15 -14.85 4.55
N GLY A 125 -4.15 -14.24 3.36
CA GLY A 125 -4.56 -12.85 3.14
C GLY A 125 -6.08 -12.68 2.91
N LEU A 126 -6.52 -11.45 2.59
CA LEU A 126 -7.95 -11.17 2.32
C LEU A 126 -8.50 -11.96 1.12
N ALA A 127 -7.64 -12.42 0.22
CA ALA A 127 -8.03 -13.23 -0.94
C ALA A 127 -8.79 -14.52 -0.59
N GLN A 128 -8.75 -14.95 0.67
CA GLN A 128 -9.54 -16.06 1.16
C GLN A 128 -11.04 -15.75 1.26
N ASP A 129 -11.41 -14.48 1.46
CA ASP A 129 -12.80 -14.02 1.59
C ASP A 129 -13.33 -13.26 0.36
N VAL A 130 -12.44 -12.81 -0.53
CA VAL A 130 -12.82 -11.92 -1.65
C VAL A 130 -12.27 -12.39 -3.00
N PRO A 131 -12.99 -12.16 -4.12
CA PRO A 131 -12.52 -12.53 -5.45
C PRO A 131 -11.24 -11.79 -5.86
N ILE A 132 -10.39 -12.44 -6.68
CA ILE A 132 -9.15 -11.85 -7.22
C ILE A 132 -9.35 -10.52 -7.94
N TRP A 133 -10.50 -10.36 -8.61
CA TRP A 133 -10.89 -9.16 -9.33
C TRP A 133 -10.99 -7.92 -8.45
N THR A 134 -11.23 -8.08 -7.15
CA THR A 134 -11.36 -6.94 -6.23
C THR A 134 -10.01 -6.24 -6.03
N SER A 135 -8.91 -7.01 -5.93
CA SER A 135 -7.55 -6.47 -5.82
C SER A 135 -7.12 -5.79 -7.11
N GLN A 136 -7.41 -6.42 -8.25
CA GLN A 136 -7.14 -5.80 -9.56
C GLN A 136 -7.97 -4.53 -9.77
N GLY A 137 -9.25 -4.56 -9.37
CA GLY A 137 -10.16 -3.42 -9.45
C GLY A 137 -9.71 -2.23 -8.61
N SER A 138 -9.13 -2.46 -7.43
CA SER A 138 -8.62 -1.37 -6.59
C SER A 138 -7.45 -0.63 -7.26
N VAL A 139 -6.52 -1.37 -7.85
CA VAL A 139 -5.38 -0.81 -8.59
C VAL A 139 -5.84 -0.08 -9.84
N ILE A 140 -6.77 -0.67 -10.62
CA ILE A 140 -7.35 0.00 -11.80
C ILE A 140 -8.02 1.32 -11.38
N LEU A 141 -8.81 1.32 -10.31
CA LEU A 141 -9.48 2.52 -9.82
C LEU A 141 -8.46 3.59 -9.42
N MET A 142 -7.41 3.23 -8.68
CA MET A 142 -6.31 4.12 -8.33
C MET A 142 -5.64 4.72 -9.58
N LEU A 143 -5.30 3.89 -10.57
CA LEU A 143 -4.66 4.33 -11.80
C LEU A 143 -5.57 5.27 -12.60
N VAL A 144 -6.86 4.98 -12.71
CA VAL A 144 -7.83 5.87 -13.36
C VAL A 144 -7.88 7.24 -12.66
N PHE A 145 -7.90 7.26 -11.33
CA PHE A 145 -7.84 8.51 -10.55
C PHE A 145 -6.57 9.30 -10.85
N ILE A 146 -5.40 8.63 -10.85
CA ILE A 146 -4.10 9.25 -11.15
C ILE A 146 -4.08 9.78 -12.59
N LEU A 147 -4.54 9.00 -13.57
CA LEU A 147 -4.60 9.39 -14.98
C LEU A 147 -5.48 10.62 -15.19
N ILE A 148 -6.65 10.69 -14.54
CA ILE A 148 -7.53 11.86 -14.62
C ILE A 148 -6.83 13.12 -14.08
N ILE A 149 -6.14 13.01 -12.94
CA ILE A 149 -5.44 14.15 -12.30
C ILE A 149 -4.21 14.58 -13.10
N GLU A 150 -3.42 13.62 -13.58
CA GLU A 150 -2.17 13.87 -14.30
C GLU A 150 -2.38 14.18 -15.79
N ASN A 151 -3.55 13.91 -16.39
CA ASN A 151 -3.85 14.22 -17.81
C ASN A 151 -3.48 15.67 -18.16
N ARG A 152 -3.79 16.64 -17.29
CA ARG A 152 -3.46 18.06 -17.54
C ARG A 152 -1.96 18.33 -17.56
N ARG A 153 -1.17 17.59 -16.78
CA ARG A 153 0.26 17.80 -16.61
C ARG A 153 1.08 17.00 -17.64
N ARG A 154 0.71 15.74 -17.88
CA ARG A 154 1.51 14.78 -18.65
C ARG A 154 0.84 14.28 -19.93
N GLY A 155 -0.46 14.50 -20.12
CA GLY A 155 -1.23 13.86 -21.19
C GLY A 155 -1.50 12.37 -20.91
N LEU A 156 -2.35 11.74 -21.74
CA LEU A 156 -2.78 10.35 -21.58
C LEU A 156 -2.26 9.42 -22.68
N ILE A 157 -2.18 9.90 -23.93
CA ILE A 157 -1.76 9.10 -25.07
C ILE A 157 -0.53 9.74 -25.70
N LEU A 158 0.65 9.18 -25.46
CA LEU A 158 1.93 9.70 -25.98
C LEU A 158 2.14 11.19 -25.67
N GLY A 159 1.76 11.62 -24.47
CA GLY A 159 1.84 13.03 -24.05
C GLY A 159 0.70 13.91 -24.54
N LYS A 160 -0.19 13.41 -25.43
CA LYS A 160 -1.39 14.13 -25.85
C LYS A 160 -2.41 14.16 -24.73
N ARG A 161 -2.88 15.36 -24.41
CA ARG A 161 -3.96 15.58 -23.45
C ARG A 161 -5.27 15.15 -24.08
N LEU A 162 -6.11 14.46 -23.32
CA LEU A 162 -7.50 14.35 -23.71
C LEU A 162 -8.18 15.67 -23.32
N ASP A 163 -8.60 16.43 -24.32
CA ASP A 163 -9.39 17.66 -24.16
C ASP A 163 -10.85 17.36 -23.80
N VAL A 164 -11.05 16.46 -22.83
CA VAL A 164 -12.37 16.19 -22.26
C VAL A 164 -12.71 17.37 -21.35
N PRO A 165 -13.86 18.04 -21.52
CA PRO A 165 -14.26 19.17 -20.70
C PRO A 165 -14.69 18.70 -19.30
N LEU A 166 -13.72 18.28 -18.48
CA LEU A 166 -13.96 18.03 -17.06
C LEU A 166 -14.11 19.38 -16.37
N THR A 167 -15.32 19.66 -15.90
CA THR A 167 -15.61 20.90 -15.17
C THR A 167 -14.66 21.04 -13.96
N THR A 168 -14.38 22.27 -13.56
CA THR A 168 -13.56 22.57 -12.37
C THR A 168 -14.07 21.84 -11.12
N ARG A 169 -15.40 21.65 -11.02
CA ARG A 169 -16.04 20.92 -9.93
C ARG A 169 -15.65 19.45 -9.91
N VAL A 170 -15.69 18.78 -11.08
CA VAL A 170 -15.30 17.37 -11.22
C VAL A 170 -13.81 17.18 -10.94
N MET A 171 -12.94 18.02 -11.51
CA MET A 171 -11.51 17.96 -11.21
C MET A 171 -11.20 18.21 -9.72
N GLY A 172 -11.95 19.11 -9.09
CA GLY A 172 -11.85 19.36 -7.66
C GLY A 172 -12.22 18.14 -6.81
N PHE A 173 -13.20 17.34 -7.25
CA PHE A 173 -13.56 16.09 -6.58
C PHE A 173 -12.39 15.09 -6.60
N PHE A 174 -11.85 14.78 -7.78
CA PHE A 174 -10.71 13.86 -7.92
C PHE A 174 -9.53 14.31 -7.06
N ARG A 175 -9.17 15.60 -7.10
CA ARG A 175 -8.07 16.16 -6.31
C ARG A 175 -8.29 16.11 -4.80
N ARG A 176 -9.52 16.18 -4.30
CA ARG A 176 -9.77 16.09 -2.85
C ARG A 176 -9.75 14.65 -2.35
N ILE A 177 -10.24 13.71 -3.15
CA ILE A 177 -10.47 12.33 -2.68
C ILE A 177 -9.37 11.35 -3.07
N HIS A 178 -8.52 11.68 -4.06
CA HIS A 178 -7.52 10.72 -4.58
C HIS A 178 -6.61 10.14 -3.51
N MET A 179 -6.18 10.92 -2.51
CA MET A 179 -5.32 10.40 -1.43
C MET A 179 -5.99 9.24 -0.69
N TYR A 180 -7.30 9.34 -0.42
CA TYR A 180 -8.06 8.29 0.25
C TYR A 180 -8.25 7.05 -0.62
N ILE A 181 -8.52 7.24 -1.92
CA ILE A 181 -8.67 6.14 -2.89
C ILE A 181 -7.34 5.43 -3.15
N VAL A 182 -6.25 6.17 -3.30
CA VAL A 182 -4.89 5.64 -3.46
C VAL A 182 -4.51 4.86 -2.20
N ALA A 183 -4.68 5.45 -1.01
CA ALA A 183 -4.38 4.75 0.24
C ALA A 183 -5.22 3.48 0.40
N TRP A 184 -6.51 3.53 0.01
CA TRP A 184 -7.35 2.35 0.03
C TRP A 184 -6.86 1.25 -0.91
N ALA A 185 -6.58 1.59 -2.17
CA ALA A 185 -6.09 0.62 -3.14
C ALA A 185 -4.78 -0.02 -2.68
N LEU A 186 -3.84 0.80 -2.16
CA LEU A 186 -2.56 0.31 -1.69
C LEU A 186 -2.70 -0.61 -0.47
N VAL A 187 -3.41 -0.18 0.58
CA VAL A 187 -3.58 -0.98 1.79
C VAL A 187 -4.39 -2.24 1.52
N TYR A 188 -5.40 -2.16 0.65
CA TYR A 188 -6.19 -3.32 0.24
C TYR A 188 -5.35 -4.36 -0.51
N THR A 189 -4.62 -3.95 -1.56
CA THR A 189 -3.73 -4.87 -2.31
C THR A 189 -2.63 -5.43 -1.40
N PHE A 190 -2.12 -4.62 -0.47
CA PHE A 190 -1.13 -5.06 0.51
C PHE A 190 -1.65 -6.20 1.37
N TRP A 191 -2.86 -6.12 1.92
CA TRP A 191 -3.45 -7.19 2.75
C TRP A 191 -4.14 -8.30 1.95
N PHE A 192 -4.36 -8.10 0.66
CA PHE A 192 -4.99 -9.10 -0.19
C PHE A 192 -4.10 -10.33 -0.36
N HIS A 193 -2.80 -10.10 -0.54
CA HIS A 193 -1.82 -11.15 -0.75
C HIS A 193 -1.08 -11.48 0.54
N PRO A 194 -0.79 -12.75 0.84
CA PRO A 194 0.13 -13.08 1.91
C PRO A 194 1.57 -12.80 1.50
N MET A 195 2.45 -12.55 2.47
CA MET A 195 3.89 -12.37 2.25
C MET A 195 4.63 -13.70 1.97
N ALA A 196 4.10 -14.53 1.07
CA ALA A 196 4.74 -15.76 0.65
C ALA A 196 5.93 -15.51 -0.28
N VAL A 197 6.90 -16.43 -0.26
CA VAL A 197 8.09 -16.35 -1.11
C VAL A 197 7.80 -16.94 -2.48
N ASP A 198 7.40 -16.04 -3.36
CA ASP A 198 7.26 -16.27 -4.80
C ASP A 198 7.81 -15.03 -5.54
N PRO A 199 8.50 -15.17 -6.70
CA PRO A 199 9.05 -14.01 -7.41
C PRO A 199 8.03 -12.91 -7.75
N GLN A 200 6.78 -13.27 -8.05
CA GLN A 200 5.70 -12.33 -8.38
C GLN A 200 5.22 -11.60 -7.12
N LEU A 201 5.11 -12.30 -5.99
CA LEU A 201 4.77 -11.68 -4.71
C LEU A 201 5.90 -10.78 -4.19
N LEU A 202 7.16 -11.23 -4.23
CA LEU A 202 8.30 -10.43 -3.77
C LEU A 202 8.46 -9.14 -4.59
N SER A 203 8.31 -9.24 -5.91
CA SER A 203 8.31 -8.07 -6.78
C SER A 203 7.08 -7.17 -6.51
N GLY A 204 5.91 -7.73 -6.26
CA GLY A 204 4.74 -6.99 -5.81
C GLY A 204 5.01 -6.20 -4.52
N PHE A 205 5.54 -6.86 -3.48
CA PHE A 205 5.80 -6.22 -2.19
C PHE A 205 6.86 -5.11 -2.25
N ILE A 206 7.92 -5.27 -3.05
CA ILE A 206 8.88 -4.16 -3.21
C ILE A 206 8.22 -2.92 -3.83
N TYR A 207 7.37 -3.09 -4.84
CA TYR A 207 6.62 -1.98 -5.42
C TYR A 207 5.64 -1.37 -4.41
N MET A 208 4.95 -2.21 -3.63
CA MET A 208 4.04 -1.76 -2.59
C MET A 208 4.74 -0.91 -1.53
N PHE A 209 5.94 -1.30 -1.10
CA PHE A 209 6.71 -0.52 -0.11
C PHE A 209 7.20 0.82 -0.68
N PHE A 210 7.57 0.87 -1.95
CA PHE A 210 7.88 2.12 -2.63
C PHE A 210 6.64 3.02 -2.75
N LEU A 211 5.47 2.46 -3.03
CA LEU A 211 4.21 3.22 -3.08
C LEU A 211 3.78 3.71 -1.70
N PHE A 212 3.96 2.93 -0.64
CA PHE A 212 3.77 3.41 0.74
C PHE A 212 4.73 4.53 1.12
N THR A 213 5.98 4.46 0.65
CA THR A 213 6.94 5.55 0.80
C THR A 213 6.44 6.82 0.09
N GLN A 214 6.00 6.70 -1.16
CA GLN A 214 5.46 7.83 -1.94
C GLN A 214 4.17 8.40 -1.32
N MET A 215 3.31 7.55 -0.76
CA MET A 215 2.10 7.98 -0.06
C MET A 215 2.41 8.75 1.24
N SER A 216 3.54 8.45 1.88
CA SER A 216 3.91 9.01 3.18
C SER A 216 4.74 10.30 3.11
N LEU A 217 5.34 10.61 1.96
CA LEU A 217 6.26 11.74 1.77
C LEU A 217 5.65 12.85 0.91
#